data_AF-A0A964EC79-F1
#
_entry.id   AF-A0A964EC79-F1
#
_cell.length_a   1.000
_cell.length_b   1.000
_cell.length_c   1.000
_cell.angle_alpha   90.00
_cell.angle_beta   90.00
_cell.angle_gamma   90.00
#
_symmetry.space_group_name_H-M   'P 1'
#
loop_
_entity.id
_entity.type
_entity.pdbx_description
1 polymer ?
#
loop_
_entity_poly.entity_id
_entity_poly.type
_entity_poly.pdbx_seq_one_letter_code
_entity_poly.pdbx_strand_id
1 'polypeptide(L)'
;MMFTETINHTVYRQKTSAVGGLTLLFTLFFASALGAQELTDEAAIFRQAVEQKRPLLLIFSGSDWCAPCIRFNREVLSDTGVEAFLNDRVIIVHADFPQRTTLPTTLVERNEQLAERYNPKGDFPQVLLVNPDKSVRTLLTHTGATPASFIEEVKLSLNRKLEPSTSVEREFRASALLMGSAFEFTIVANDSLRAAQLLQQSVEEVRRIEYLLSEWIDTSQTSKLNNVAGKESLNVAPELYDLLKRSLAISQLTQGAFDVSFAGAGKLWKFDGTQQTLPDSATIASAVKNVGFQKIQLLDSSRVFLTGEGMRVGFGSIGKGYAAERVAKMLKAEGVRGGIINASGDLRAWGTRPDGSAWRVGISNPKDRSEMILWLPIEDGAVATSGNYEKFFEVNGVRYAHIIDPRTGWPAQGVKSVTIISPSAELSDALATGVFVLGVEVGLDLIEQLPDVECIIVDSHDQIFTSSDIDIHADALGQTKGGR
;
A
#
# COMPACT_ATOMS: atom_id res chain seq x y z
N MET A 1 -30.07 14.69 25.18
CA MET A 1 -29.09 15.06 26.23
C MET A 1 -27.79 14.38 25.84
N MET A 2 -26.81 15.06 25.19
CA MET A 2 -25.79 15.95 25.79
C MET A 2 -24.97 15.20 26.86
N PHE A 3 -23.64 15.00 26.86
CA PHE A 3 -22.40 15.62 26.31
C PHE A 3 -21.33 14.49 26.17
N THR A 4 -20.53 14.35 25.08
CA THR A 4 -19.13 14.79 24.80
C THR A 4 -18.01 14.48 25.82
N GLU A 5 -16.80 14.29 25.26
CA GLU A 5 -15.42 14.36 25.83
C GLU A 5 -14.79 13.06 26.38
N THR A 6 -13.49 12.72 26.27
CA THR A 6 -12.28 13.20 25.56
C THR A 6 -11.16 12.17 25.83
N ILE A 7 -10.25 11.96 24.86
CA ILE A 7 -8.83 11.50 24.88
C ILE A 7 -8.31 10.75 26.13
N ASN A 8 -7.68 9.58 25.90
CA ASN A 8 -6.74 8.98 26.89
C ASN A 8 -5.35 8.72 26.29
N HIS A 9 -4.40 9.59 26.69
CA HIS A 9 -2.97 9.33 26.80
C HIS A 9 -2.71 8.27 27.87
N THR A 10 -2.15 7.10 27.56
CA THR A 10 -1.41 6.28 28.55
C THR A 10 -0.49 5.25 27.88
N VAL A 11 0.71 5.66 27.49
CA VAL A 11 1.90 4.78 27.46
C VAL A 11 3.02 5.64 28.04
N TYR A 12 3.96 5.06 28.79
CA TYR A 12 4.99 5.74 29.62
C TYR A 12 4.56 6.16 31.03
N ARG A 13 4.05 5.20 31.84
CA ARG A 13 4.13 5.34 33.30
C ARG A 13 4.18 4.00 34.02
N GLN A 14 5.36 3.61 34.52
CA GLN A 14 5.57 2.69 35.64
C GLN A 14 7.00 2.91 36.16
N LYS A 15 7.40 2.68 37.41
CA LYS A 15 6.80 2.54 38.74
C LYS A 15 8.02 2.72 39.67
N THR A 16 7.90 3.51 40.73
CA THR A 16 8.98 3.71 41.71
C THR A 16 9.16 2.47 42.59
N SER A 17 10.41 1.99 42.70
CA SER A 17 10.86 1.20 43.85
C SER A 17 12.36 1.43 44.06
N ALA A 18 12.71 1.97 45.24
CA ALA A 18 14.07 2.14 45.71
C ALA A 18 14.67 0.81 46.17
N VAL A 19 15.95 0.54 45.86
CA VAL A 19 16.98 -0.03 46.75
C VAL A 19 18.37 0.09 46.05
N GLY A 20 19.34 0.68 46.74
CA GLY A 20 20.71 0.14 46.87
C GLY A 20 21.72 0.28 45.72
N GLY A 21 22.44 1.41 45.72
CA GLY A 21 23.89 1.56 45.51
C GLY A 21 24.66 0.68 44.51
N LEU A 22 25.18 1.33 43.46
CA LEU A 22 26.59 1.19 43.07
C LEU A 22 27.03 2.43 42.28
N THR A 23 27.87 3.26 42.90
CA THR A 23 28.46 4.46 42.30
C THR A 23 29.53 4.03 41.29
N LEU A 24 29.24 4.12 39.98
CA LEU A 24 30.29 4.12 38.96
C LEU A 24 30.50 5.56 38.48
N LEU A 25 31.72 6.06 38.72
CA LEU A 25 32.18 7.38 38.28
C LEU A 25 32.02 7.51 36.75
N PHE A 26 31.15 8.41 36.31
CA PHE A 26 31.24 9.01 34.99
C PHE A 26 32.24 10.17 35.07
N THR A 27 33.37 10.00 34.40
CA THR A 27 34.39 11.04 34.22
C THR A 27 33.81 12.20 33.39
N LEU A 28 33.55 13.31 34.06
CA LEU A 28 33.38 14.64 33.47
C LEU A 28 34.64 15.01 32.67
N PHE A 29 34.54 15.05 31.35
CA PHE A 29 35.48 15.80 30.52
C PHE A 29 34.93 17.22 30.34
N PHE A 30 35.58 18.17 31.02
CA PHE A 30 35.44 19.60 30.80
C PHE A 30 36.03 19.96 29.43
N ALA A 31 35.20 20.47 28.51
CA ALA A 31 35.64 21.19 27.33
C ALA A 31 35.06 22.61 27.35
N SER A 32 35.97 23.58 27.42
CA SER A 32 35.86 25.03 27.15
C SER A 32 34.49 25.72 27.22
N ALA A 33 34.40 26.64 28.17
CA ALA A 33 33.31 27.57 28.42
C ALA A 33 32.98 28.48 27.22
N LEU A 34 32.01 28.06 26.40
CA LEU A 34 31.09 28.87 25.57
C LEU A 34 30.32 27.90 24.64
N GLY A 35 29.38 27.10 25.17
CA GLY A 35 28.52 26.28 24.29
C GLY A 35 27.73 25.15 24.93
N ALA A 36 28.12 24.63 26.10
CA ALA A 36 27.37 23.58 26.79
C ALA A 36 26.35 24.16 27.78
N GLN A 37 25.38 24.92 27.25
CA GLN A 37 24.16 25.19 28.01
C GLN A 37 23.29 23.95 27.83
N GLU A 38 23.01 23.21 28.89
CA GLU A 38 22.03 22.12 28.84
C GLU A 38 20.74 22.71 28.27
N LEU A 39 20.43 22.32 27.04
CA LEU A 39 19.25 22.70 26.28
C LEU A 39 18.04 22.03 26.92
N THR A 40 17.57 22.57 28.04
CA THR A 40 16.61 21.92 28.93
C THR A 40 15.16 22.03 28.48
N ASP A 41 14.83 22.91 27.53
CA ASP A 41 13.50 23.01 26.92
C ASP A 41 13.56 23.20 25.39
N GLU A 42 12.48 22.85 24.69
CA GLU A 42 12.40 22.88 23.23
C GLU A 42 12.60 24.30 22.67
N ALA A 43 12.07 25.31 23.37
CA ALA A 43 12.12 26.69 22.91
C ALA A 43 13.54 27.24 22.92
N ALA A 44 14.35 26.87 23.93
CA ALA A 44 15.76 27.23 24.02
C ALA A 44 16.58 26.61 22.87
N ILE A 45 16.31 25.35 22.52
CA ILE A 45 16.97 24.67 21.40
C ILE A 45 16.77 25.45 20.09
N PHE A 46 15.51 25.75 19.77
CA PHE A 46 15.21 26.44 18.51
C PHE A 46 15.66 27.90 18.53
N ARG A 47 15.64 28.57 19.70
CA ARG A 47 16.22 29.91 19.83
C ARG A 47 17.72 29.89 19.52
N GLN A 48 18.47 28.95 20.09
CA GLN A 48 19.90 28.79 19.82
C GLN A 48 20.16 28.47 18.33
N ALA A 49 19.33 27.63 17.71
CA ALA A 49 19.42 27.33 16.28
C ALA A 49 19.23 28.57 15.39
N VAL A 50 18.28 29.44 15.75
CA VAL A 50 18.04 30.71 15.07
C VAL A 50 19.23 31.66 15.26
N GLU A 51 19.72 31.82 16.49
CA GLU A 51 20.84 32.70 16.82
C GLU A 51 22.14 32.28 16.10
N GLN A 52 22.42 30.97 16.08
CA GLN A 52 23.62 30.42 15.45
C GLN A 52 23.47 30.19 13.94
N LYS A 53 22.25 30.35 13.39
CA LYS A 53 21.91 30.04 11.99
C LYS A 53 22.32 28.63 11.57
N ARG A 54 22.15 27.67 12.49
CA ARG A 54 22.54 26.26 12.29
C ARG A 54 21.31 25.37 12.43
N PRO A 55 21.08 24.41 11.51
CA PRO A 55 20.03 23.42 11.69
C PRO A 55 20.35 22.51 12.87
N LEU A 56 19.33 21.84 13.38
CA LEU A 56 19.44 20.86 14.45
C LEU A 56 19.64 19.48 13.83
N LEU A 57 20.52 18.68 14.42
CA LEU A 57 20.55 17.23 14.22
C LEU A 57 19.85 16.59 15.42
N LEU A 58 18.58 16.23 15.23
CA LEU A 58 17.73 15.66 16.26
C LEU A 58 17.83 14.13 16.21
N ILE A 59 18.23 13.52 17.32
CA ILE A 59 18.53 12.09 17.42
C ILE A 59 17.60 11.49 18.48
N PHE A 60 16.63 10.69 18.03
CA PHE A 60 15.79 9.87 18.90
C PHE A 60 16.48 8.53 19.16
N SER A 61 16.69 8.20 20.43
CA SER A 61 17.46 7.02 20.85
C SER A 61 16.83 6.32 22.06
N GLY A 62 17.12 5.03 22.22
CA GLY A 62 16.92 4.27 23.45
C GLY A 62 18.25 3.72 23.97
N SER A 63 18.99 4.51 24.75
CA SER A 63 20.39 4.24 25.10
C SER A 63 20.68 2.94 25.84
N ASP A 64 19.69 2.31 26.49
CA ASP A 64 19.89 1.12 27.33
C ASP A 64 19.07 -0.12 26.91
N TRP A 65 18.24 0.00 25.87
CA TRP A 65 17.37 -1.08 25.39
C TRP A 65 17.35 -1.24 23.87
N CYS A 66 17.61 -0.18 23.10
CA CYS A 66 17.60 -0.21 21.64
C CYS A 66 18.99 -0.60 21.11
N ALA A 67 19.16 -1.88 20.78
CA ALA A 67 20.44 -2.38 20.25
C ALA A 67 20.95 -1.63 18.99
N PRO A 68 20.10 -1.28 18.01
CA PRO A 68 20.53 -0.46 16.87
C PRO A 68 20.97 0.95 17.28
N CYS A 69 20.33 1.57 18.28
CA CYS A 69 20.70 2.89 18.81
C CYS A 69 22.07 2.86 19.48
N ILE A 70 22.29 1.87 20.35
CA ILE A 70 23.58 1.67 21.05
C ILE A 70 24.70 1.46 20.03
N ARG A 71 24.42 0.64 19.00
CA ARG A 71 25.36 0.39 17.91
C ARG A 71 25.68 1.66 17.13
N PHE A 72 24.66 2.42 16.71
CA PHE A 72 24.83 3.67 15.97
C PHE A 72 25.61 4.71 16.78
N ASN A 73 25.31 4.85 18.07
CA ASN A 73 26.05 5.75 18.93
C ASN A 73 27.53 5.37 19.03
N ARG A 74 27.82 4.07 19.24
CA ARG A 74 29.18 3.56 19.40
C ARG A 74 30.00 3.60 18.10
N GLU A 75 29.40 3.22 16.97
CA GLU A 75 30.10 3.02 15.70
C GLU A 75 30.12 4.27 14.82
N VAL A 76 29.23 5.24 15.04
CA VAL A 76 29.09 6.43 14.19
C VAL A 76 29.18 7.71 15.00
N LEU A 77 28.29 7.94 15.97
CA LEU A 77 28.23 9.23 16.66
C LEU A 77 29.44 9.50 17.57
N SER A 78 30.06 8.43 18.10
CA SER A 78 31.27 8.52 18.95
C SER A 78 32.56 8.59 18.13
N ASP A 79 32.49 8.59 16.80
CA ASP A 79 33.66 8.76 15.94
C ASP A 79 34.14 10.22 15.98
N THR A 80 35.44 10.43 16.21
CA THR A 80 36.01 11.78 16.36
C THR A 80 35.92 12.61 15.07
N GLY A 81 35.94 11.97 13.91
CA GLY A 81 35.75 12.63 12.62
C GLY A 81 34.30 13.11 12.44
N VAL A 82 33.33 12.30 12.87
CA VAL A 82 31.91 12.68 12.88
C VAL A 82 31.66 13.83 13.85
N GLU A 83 32.16 13.73 15.09
CA GLU A 83 32.01 14.77 16.10
C GLU A 83 32.59 16.11 15.62
N ALA A 84 33.82 16.11 15.12
CA ALA A 84 34.46 17.30 14.55
C ALA A 84 33.69 17.85 13.35
N PHE A 85 33.13 16.98 12.51
CA PHE A 85 32.32 17.41 11.38
C PHE A 85 31.00 18.09 11.81
N LEU A 86 30.34 17.59 12.83
CA LEU A 86 29.04 18.10 13.27
C LEU A 86 29.15 19.38 14.11
N ASN A 87 30.20 19.51 14.92
CA ASN A 87 30.34 20.56 15.95
C ASN A 87 30.29 22.00 15.44
N ASP A 88 30.60 22.26 14.16
CA ASP A 88 30.50 23.59 13.54
C ASP A 88 29.30 23.74 12.59
N ARG A 89 28.56 22.67 12.33
CA ARG A 89 27.54 22.61 11.26
C ARG A 89 26.11 22.48 11.75
N VAL A 90 25.89 21.75 12.84
CA VAL A 90 24.55 21.45 13.36
C VAL A 90 24.48 21.55 14.87
N ILE A 91 23.33 21.93 15.43
CA ILE A 91 23.10 21.80 16.88
C ILE A 91 22.63 20.37 17.15
N ILE A 92 23.45 19.57 17.84
CA ILE A 92 23.10 18.18 18.13
C ILE A 92 22.14 18.15 19.31
N VAL A 93 21.00 17.47 19.15
CA VAL A 93 19.99 17.30 20.19
C VAL A 93 19.69 15.82 20.35
N HIS A 94 20.09 15.26 21.49
CA HIS A 94 19.77 13.88 21.85
C HIS A 94 18.45 13.83 22.62
N ALA A 95 17.41 13.28 21.98
CA ALA A 95 16.15 12.92 22.61
C ALA A 95 16.20 11.42 22.96
N ASP A 96 16.74 11.11 24.13
CA ASP A 96 16.92 9.74 24.61
C ASP A 96 15.74 9.27 25.47
N PHE A 97 15.35 8.00 25.31
CA PHE A 97 14.23 7.35 25.98
C PHE A 97 14.71 6.06 26.67
N PRO A 98 15.54 6.16 27.72
CA PRO A 98 16.03 4.98 28.45
C PRO A 98 14.91 4.28 29.21
N GLN A 99 15.05 2.97 29.40
CA GLN A 99 14.12 2.14 30.19
C GLN A 99 14.65 1.79 31.58
N ARG A 100 15.97 1.86 31.78
CA ARG A 100 16.67 1.46 33.01
C ARG A 100 17.34 2.66 33.68
N THR A 101 17.79 3.63 32.90
CA THR A 101 18.37 4.87 33.40
C THR A 101 17.30 5.95 33.62
N THR A 102 17.37 6.65 34.75
CA THR A 102 16.46 7.77 35.05
C THR A 102 17.02 9.08 34.49
N LEU A 103 16.24 9.77 33.67
CA LEU A 103 16.55 11.13 33.21
C LEU A 103 15.95 12.20 34.16
N PRO A 104 16.57 13.39 34.27
CA PRO A 104 15.94 14.56 34.88
C PRO A 104 14.58 14.85 34.24
N THR A 105 13.58 15.24 35.04
CA THR A 105 12.21 15.51 34.59
C THR A 105 12.14 16.52 33.43
N THR A 106 12.98 17.54 33.47
CA THR A 106 13.08 18.55 32.40
C THR A 106 13.49 17.96 31.06
N LEU A 107 14.41 16.98 31.05
CA LEU A 107 14.81 16.29 29.83
C LEU A 107 13.74 15.33 29.34
N VAL A 108 13.01 14.68 30.25
CA VAL A 108 11.86 13.82 29.89
C VAL A 108 10.80 14.65 29.16
N GLU A 109 10.35 15.75 29.76
CA GLU A 109 9.34 16.63 29.17
C GLU A 109 9.78 17.18 27.81
N ARG A 110 11.03 17.63 27.69
CA ARG A 110 11.60 18.10 26.43
C ARG A 110 11.64 17.00 25.37
N ASN A 111 12.05 15.79 25.74
CA ASN A 111 12.15 14.67 24.80
C ASN A 111 10.76 14.25 24.32
N GLU A 112 9.77 14.21 25.21
CA GLU A 112 8.38 13.92 24.88
C GLU A 112 7.80 14.96 23.91
N GLN A 113 8.03 16.26 24.14
CA GLN A 113 7.59 17.33 23.21
C GLN A 113 8.23 17.19 21.82
N LEU A 114 9.52 16.87 21.77
CA LEU A 114 10.23 16.62 20.52
C LEU A 114 9.68 15.37 19.81
N ALA A 115 9.40 14.29 20.54
CA ALA A 115 8.85 13.06 19.97
C ALA A 115 7.42 13.23 19.47
N GLU A 116 6.56 13.94 20.20
CA GLU A 116 5.20 14.23 19.76
C GLU A 116 5.20 14.95 18.40
N ARG A 117 6.13 15.89 18.20
CA ARG A 117 6.21 16.64 16.94
C ARG A 117 6.90 15.87 15.82
N TYR A 118 8.02 15.23 16.12
CA TYR A 118 8.94 14.75 15.08
C TYR A 118 9.06 13.23 15.01
N ASN A 119 8.63 12.50 16.03
CA ASN A 119 8.67 11.03 16.09
C ASN A 119 7.40 10.41 16.74
N PRO A 120 6.19 10.71 16.24
CA PRO A 120 4.94 10.28 16.88
C PRO A 120 4.75 8.74 16.87
N LYS A 121 5.52 8.02 16.05
CA LYS A 121 5.50 6.56 15.96
C LYS A 121 6.46 5.88 16.94
N GLY A 122 7.39 6.61 17.55
CA GLY A 122 8.40 6.06 18.43
C GLY A 122 9.41 5.17 17.71
N ASP A 123 9.89 5.58 16.54
CA ASP A 123 10.93 4.88 15.79
C ASP A 123 12.31 5.15 16.41
N PHE A 124 13.12 4.10 16.60
CA PHE A 124 14.45 4.21 17.22
C PHE A 124 15.49 3.29 16.54
N PRO A 125 16.69 3.81 16.18
CA PRO A 125 17.06 5.22 16.18
C PRO A 125 16.35 5.97 15.04
N GLN A 126 15.99 7.23 15.27
CA GLN A 126 15.52 8.13 14.23
C GLN A 126 16.36 9.41 14.26
N VAL A 127 16.93 9.78 13.13
CA VAL A 127 17.84 10.94 13.02
C VAL A 127 17.28 11.91 12.00
N LEU A 128 16.99 13.13 12.43
CA LEU A 128 16.41 14.17 11.60
C LEU A 128 17.35 15.37 11.51
N LEU A 129 17.41 15.99 10.34
CA LEU A 129 17.94 17.33 10.20
C LEU A 129 16.75 18.29 10.21
N VAL A 130 16.72 19.26 11.12
CA VAL A 130 15.60 20.19 11.33
C VAL A 130 16.09 21.62 11.19
N ASN A 131 15.39 22.47 10.46
CA ASN A 131 15.76 23.87 10.31
C ASN A 131 15.40 24.68 11.58
N PRO A 132 16.02 25.86 11.79
CA PRO A 132 15.69 26.74 12.91
C PRO A 132 14.21 27.18 12.97
N ASP A 133 13.50 27.17 11.84
CA ASP A 133 12.07 27.48 11.74
C ASP A 133 11.14 26.29 12.10
N LYS A 134 11.71 25.20 12.63
CA LYS A 134 11.04 23.95 13.01
C LYS A 134 10.61 23.05 11.85
N SER A 135 10.89 23.43 10.59
CA SER A 135 10.64 22.54 9.45
C SER A 135 11.65 21.38 9.43
N VAL A 136 11.19 20.15 9.18
CA VAL A 136 12.09 19.00 9.00
C VAL A 136 12.73 19.12 7.63
N ARG A 137 14.06 19.19 7.59
CA ARG A 137 14.84 19.25 6.35
C ARG A 137 14.98 17.89 5.69
N THR A 138 15.26 16.84 6.46
CA THR A 138 15.30 15.46 5.98
C THR A 138 15.30 14.46 7.14
N LEU A 139 14.85 13.24 6.86
CA LEU A 139 15.18 12.05 7.65
C LEU A 139 16.50 11.47 7.15
N LEU A 140 17.40 11.13 8.07
CA LEU A 140 18.67 10.48 7.79
C LEU A 140 18.50 8.98 8.04
N THR A 141 18.67 8.20 6.97
CA THR A 141 18.30 6.78 6.94
C THR A 141 19.32 5.89 7.64
N HIS A 142 20.59 6.31 7.70
CA HIS A 142 21.66 5.71 8.50
C HIS A 142 21.84 4.16 8.40
N THR A 143 21.18 3.50 7.45
CA THR A 143 21.14 2.04 7.32
C THR A 143 22.51 1.51 6.91
N GLY A 144 23.22 0.86 7.83
CA GLY A 144 24.54 0.27 7.59
C GLY A 144 25.68 1.29 7.49
N ALA A 145 25.48 2.50 8.02
CA ALA A 145 26.41 3.62 7.85
C ALA A 145 27.73 3.41 8.60
N THR A 146 28.85 3.65 7.89
CA THR A 146 30.16 3.98 8.48
C THR A 146 30.22 5.47 8.82
N PRO A 147 31.12 5.92 9.73
CA PRO A 147 31.36 7.35 9.99
C PRO A 147 31.47 8.21 8.72
N ALA A 148 32.21 7.75 7.72
CA ALA A 148 32.39 8.46 6.45
C ALA A 148 31.09 8.58 5.65
N SER A 149 30.30 7.51 5.55
CA SER A 149 29.01 7.56 4.84
C SER A 149 27.99 8.46 5.54
N PHE A 150 28.00 8.50 6.87
CA PHE A 150 27.14 9.38 7.65
C PHE A 150 27.52 10.85 7.46
N ILE A 151 28.82 11.18 7.46
CA ILE A 151 29.31 12.52 7.15
C ILE A 151 28.83 12.96 5.76
N GLU A 152 28.96 12.10 4.74
CA GLU A 152 28.51 12.46 3.39
C GLU A 152 26.98 12.63 3.31
N GLU A 153 26.19 11.78 3.98
CA GLU A 153 24.72 11.95 4.06
C GLU A 153 24.33 13.30 4.69
N VAL A 154 24.95 13.65 5.82
CA VAL A 154 24.70 14.93 6.50
C VAL A 154 25.20 16.10 5.64
N LYS A 155 26.37 16.00 5.03
CA LYS A 155 26.96 17.03 4.16
C LYS A 155 26.09 17.33 2.95
N LEU A 156 25.58 16.30 2.27
CA LEU A 156 24.64 16.43 1.16
C LEU A 156 23.34 17.11 1.61
N SER A 157 22.85 16.72 2.79
CA SER A 157 21.63 17.28 3.37
C SER A 157 21.76 18.76 3.77
N LEU A 158 22.94 19.17 4.27
CA LEU A 158 23.25 20.56 4.61
C LEU A 158 23.46 21.44 3.37
N ASN A 159 24.17 20.91 2.36
CA ASN A 159 24.51 21.64 1.13
C ASN A 159 23.35 21.76 0.14
N ARG A 160 22.25 21.03 0.36
CA ARG A 160 21.00 21.26 -0.34
C ARG A 160 20.56 22.70 -0.03
N LYS A 161 20.72 23.62 -1.01
CA LYS A 161 20.16 24.96 -0.92
C LYS A 161 18.70 24.80 -0.48
N LEU A 162 18.30 25.56 0.53
CA LEU A 162 16.89 25.89 0.71
C LEU A 162 16.53 26.66 -0.54
N GLU A 163 16.14 25.93 -1.59
CA GLU A 163 15.29 26.48 -2.62
C GLU A 163 14.15 27.16 -1.85
N PRO A 164 13.87 28.44 -2.09
CA PRO A 164 12.61 29.00 -1.65
C PRO A 164 11.55 28.01 -2.10
N SER A 165 10.59 27.72 -1.21
CA SER A 165 9.35 27.02 -1.53
C SER A 165 8.72 27.67 -2.76
N THR A 166 9.16 27.24 -3.93
CA THR A 166 8.40 27.28 -5.15
C THR A 166 7.61 26.00 -5.05
N SER A 167 6.35 26.17 -4.73
CA SER A 167 5.29 25.18 -4.59
C SER A 167 5.03 24.44 -5.91
N VAL A 168 6.07 23.91 -6.54
CA VAL A 168 5.98 23.16 -7.78
C VAL A 168 5.78 21.71 -7.36
N GLU A 169 4.55 21.26 -7.52
CA GLU A 169 4.20 19.86 -7.40
C GLU A 169 5.05 19.01 -8.34
N ARG A 170 5.42 17.81 -7.91
CA ARG A 170 6.16 16.83 -8.69
C ARG A 170 5.60 15.44 -8.42
N GLU A 171 5.85 14.53 -9.36
CA GLU A 171 5.56 13.12 -9.17
C GLU A 171 6.64 12.45 -8.31
N PHE A 172 6.21 11.72 -7.29
CA PHE A 172 7.04 10.84 -6.47
C PHE A 172 6.56 9.41 -6.63
N ARG A 173 7.51 8.47 -6.70
CA ARG A 173 7.22 7.08 -7.03
C ARG A 173 7.84 6.11 -6.04
N ALA A 174 7.12 5.02 -5.77
CA ALA A 174 7.64 3.85 -5.08
C ALA A 174 7.11 2.58 -5.76
N SER A 175 7.87 1.50 -5.67
CA SER A 175 7.46 0.19 -6.17
C SER A 175 7.78 -0.90 -5.15
N ALA A 176 6.93 -1.93 -5.08
CA ALA A 176 7.10 -3.06 -4.18
C ALA A 176 6.46 -4.32 -4.76
N LEU A 177 6.96 -5.50 -4.37
CA LEU A 177 6.29 -6.77 -4.62
C LEU A 177 5.35 -7.07 -3.46
N LEU A 178 4.04 -7.08 -3.73
CA LEU A 178 2.97 -7.19 -2.74
C LEU A 178 1.84 -8.05 -3.32
N MET A 179 1.13 -8.84 -2.50
CA MET A 179 0.05 -9.71 -2.98
C MET A 179 0.47 -10.59 -4.18
N GLY A 180 1.73 -11.04 -4.18
CA GLY A 180 2.31 -11.85 -5.26
C GLY A 180 2.54 -11.14 -6.60
N SER A 181 2.42 -9.80 -6.66
CA SER A 181 2.50 -9.01 -7.90
C SER A 181 3.32 -7.72 -7.71
N ALA A 182 3.69 -7.06 -8.81
CA ALA A 182 4.31 -5.74 -8.76
C ALA A 182 3.28 -4.64 -8.51
N PHE A 183 3.54 -3.80 -7.52
CA PHE A 183 2.78 -2.59 -7.24
C PHE A 183 3.66 -1.36 -7.51
N GLU A 184 3.09 -0.37 -8.18
CA GLU A 184 3.69 0.94 -8.38
C GLU A 184 2.76 2.02 -7.83
N PHE A 185 3.31 2.92 -7.04
CA PHE A 185 2.61 4.03 -6.42
C PHE A 185 3.21 5.31 -6.94
N THR A 186 2.40 6.16 -7.58
CA THR A 186 2.82 7.50 -8.00
C THR A 186 1.90 8.51 -7.34
N ILE A 187 2.47 9.51 -6.67
CA ILE A 187 1.73 10.60 -6.04
C ILE A 187 2.28 11.95 -6.46
N VAL A 188 1.41 12.95 -6.51
CA VAL A 188 1.77 14.34 -6.73
C VAL A 188 1.91 15.03 -5.38
N ALA A 189 3.09 15.59 -5.12
CA ALA A 189 3.39 16.30 -3.88
C ALA A 189 4.36 17.45 -4.12
N ASN A 190 4.42 18.41 -3.20
CA ASN A 190 5.38 19.51 -3.19
C ASN A 190 6.50 19.33 -2.15
N ASP A 191 6.39 18.32 -1.29
CA ASP A 191 7.36 17.98 -0.26
C ASP A 191 7.82 16.51 -0.42
N SER A 192 9.11 16.34 -0.69
CA SER A 192 9.72 15.01 -0.89
C SER A 192 9.71 14.13 0.36
N LEU A 193 9.80 14.71 1.56
CA LEU A 193 9.81 13.93 2.79
C LEU A 193 8.41 13.40 3.09
N ARG A 194 7.41 14.28 3.02
CA ARG A 194 6.01 13.89 3.15
C ARG A 194 5.62 12.86 2.09
N ALA A 195 6.08 13.03 0.85
CA ALA A 195 5.84 12.07 -0.22
C ALA A 195 6.42 10.69 0.11
N ALA A 196 7.67 10.61 0.58
CA ALA A 196 8.29 9.35 0.97
C ALA A 196 7.52 8.64 2.10
N GLN A 197 7.04 9.40 3.11
CA GLN A 197 6.22 8.85 4.19
C GLN A 197 4.89 8.28 3.69
N LEU A 198 4.20 9.00 2.81
CA LEU A 198 2.92 8.57 2.23
C LEU A 198 3.07 7.35 1.32
N LEU A 199 4.15 7.28 0.54
CA LEU A 199 4.47 6.12 -0.27
C LEU A 199 4.78 4.89 0.60
N GLN A 200 5.51 5.06 1.70
CA GLN A 200 5.74 3.97 2.65
C GLN A 200 4.42 3.52 3.32
N GLN A 201 3.56 4.46 3.73
CA GLN A 201 2.23 4.12 4.26
C GLN A 201 1.38 3.34 3.24
N SER A 202 1.50 3.67 1.95
CA SER A 202 0.79 2.97 0.87
C SER A 202 1.23 1.50 0.78
N VAL A 203 2.53 1.24 0.88
CA VAL A 203 3.08 -0.13 0.90
C VAL A 203 2.57 -0.90 2.12
N GLU A 204 2.59 -0.29 3.31
CA GLU A 204 2.11 -0.95 4.53
C GLU A 204 0.59 -1.20 4.52
N GLU A 205 -0.19 -0.31 3.91
CA GLU A 205 -1.64 -0.53 3.76
C GLU A 205 -1.95 -1.73 2.87
N VAL A 206 -1.23 -1.90 1.75
CA VAL A 206 -1.39 -3.10 0.91
C VAL A 206 -0.98 -4.36 1.67
N ARG A 207 0.10 -4.32 2.47
CA ARG A 207 0.47 -5.47 3.32
C ARG A 207 -0.61 -5.81 4.34
N ARG A 208 -1.20 -4.81 5.00
CA ARG A 208 -2.31 -5.01 5.93
C ARG A 208 -3.49 -5.69 5.23
N ILE A 209 -3.83 -5.25 4.02
CA ILE A 209 -4.88 -5.84 3.19
C ILE A 209 -4.52 -7.27 2.78
N GLU A 210 -3.27 -7.56 2.41
CA GLU A 210 -2.81 -8.92 2.11
C GLU A 210 -3.02 -9.87 3.30
N TYR A 211 -2.69 -9.42 4.52
CA TYR A 211 -2.96 -10.18 5.75
C TYR A 211 -4.46 -10.36 6.05
N LEU A 212 -5.35 -9.53 5.49
CA LEU A 212 -6.79 -9.71 5.60
C LEU A 212 -7.31 -10.74 4.57
N LEU A 213 -6.86 -10.61 3.32
CA LEU A 213 -7.47 -11.26 2.15
C LEU A 213 -6.78 -12.55 1.69
N SER A 214 -5.51 -12.76 2.03
CA SER A 214 -4.73 -13.87 1.48
C SER A 214 -5.25 -15.22 1.95
N GLU A 215 -5.54 -16.12 1.02
CA GLU A 215 -5.84 -17.54 1.29
C GLU A 215 -4.59 -18.40 1.52
N TRP A 216 -3.41 -17.80 1.32
CA TRP A 216 -2.10 -18.46 1.41
C TRP A 216 -1.39 -18.18 2.73
N ILE A 217 -1.84 -17.16 3.48
CA ILE A 217 -1.33 -16.83 4.81
C ILE A 217 -2.24 -17.50 5.83
N ASP A 218 -1.74 -18.51 6.54
CA ASP A 218 -2.52 -19.31 7.49
C ASP A 218 -3.19 -18.47 8.60
N THR A 219 -2.55 -17.36 8.99
CA THR A 219 -3.04 -16.48 10.05
C THR A 219 -4.02 -15.41 9.58
N SER A 220 -4.25 -15.29 8.27
CA SER A 220 -5.19 -14.32 7.70
C SER A 220 -6.61 -14.62 8.13
N GLN A 221 -7.47 -13.61 8.06
CA GLN A 221 -8.87 -13.79 8.41
C GLN A 221 -9.61 -14.66 7.36
N THR A 222 -9.24 -14.53 6.09
CA THR A 222 -9.75 -15.36 4.99
C THR A 222 -9.40 -16.84 5.19
N SER A 223 -8.16 -17.16 5.55
CA SER A 223 -7.75 -18.54 5.84
C SER A 223 -8.47 -19.11 7.05
N LYS A 224 -8.65 -18.31 8.12
CA LYS A 224 -9.46 -18.71 9.29
C LYS A 224 -10.90 -19.03 8.91
N LEU A 225 -11.54 -18.19 8.09
CA LEU A 225 -12.88 -18.43 7.58
C LEU A 225 -12.96 -19.72 6.75
N ASN A 226 -11.99 -19.94 5.85
CA ASN A 226 -11.90 -21.15 5.03
C ASN A 226 -11.73 -22.43 5.86
N ASN A 227 -10.98 -22.37 6.97
CA ASN A 227 -10.69 -23.53 7.82
C ASN A 227 -11.90 -24.03 8.64
N VAL A 228 -12.90 -23.17 8.86
CA VAL A 228 -14.14 -23.52 9.58
C VAL A 228 -15.33 -23.78 8.64
N ALA A 229 -15.12 -23.78 7.33
CA ALA A 229 -16.16 -24.02 6.33
C ALA A 229 -16.92 -25.33 6.57
N GLY A 230 -18.25 -25.28 6.50
CA GLY A 230 -19.16 -26.38 6.79
C GLY A 230 -19.33 -26.74 8.26
N LYS A 231 -18.59 -26.10 9.18
CA LYS A 231 -18.60 -26.43 10.61
C LYS A 231 -19.32 -25.39 11.46
N GLU A 232 -18.88 -24.14 11.36
CA GLU A 232 -19.43 -23.05 12.15
C GLU A 232 -19.28 -21.70 11.44
N SER A 233 -20.08 -20.74 11.86
CA SER A 233 -19.98 -19.36 11.42
C SER A 233 -18.87 -18.62 12.16
N LEU A 234 -18.10 -17.77 11.46
CA LEU A 234 -16.99 -17.01 12.04
C LEU A 234 -17.31 -15.51 12.08
N ASN A 235 -16.97 -14.85 13.17
CA ASN A 235 -16.97 -13.39 13.22
C ASN A 235 -15.74 -12.85 12.48
N VAL A 236 -15.95 -12.05 11.44
CA VAL A 236 -14.86 -11.44 10.66
C VAL A 236 -14.80 -9.93 10.91
N ALA A 237 -13.75 -9.29 10.41
CA ALA A 237 -13.61 -7.85 10.47
C ALA A 237 -14.69 -7.22 9.59
N PRO A 238 -15.27 -6.08 9.99
CA PRO A 238 -16.26 -5.38 9.17
C PRO A 238 -15.78 -5.14 7.74
N GLU A 239 -14.49 -4.85 7.57
CA GLU A 239 -13.87 -4.66 6.26
C GLU A 239 -13.97 -5.91 5.35
N LEU A 240 -13.67 -7.09 5.88
CA LEU A 240 -13.79 -8.35 5.12
C LEU A 240 -15.26 -8.69 4.86
N TYR A 241 -16.13 -8.46 5.84
CA TYR A 241 -17.58 -8.67 5.69
C TYR A 241 -18.16 -7.81 4.58
N ASP A 242 -17.81 -6.52 4.55
CA ASP A 242 -18.29 -5.57 3.56
C ASP A 242 -17.73 -5.89 2.17
N LEU A 243 -16.47 -6.32 2.07
CA LEU A 243 -15.90 -6.80 0.81
C LEU A 243 -16.64 -8.05 0.32
N LEU A 244 -16.87 -9.05 1.17
CA LEU A 244 -17.67 -10.23 0.82
C LEU A 244 -19.06 -9.82 0.32
N LYS A 245 -19.73 -8.90 1.02
CA LYS A 245 -21.05 -8.39 0.61
C LYS A 245 -21.04 -7.82 -0.81
N ARG A 246 -20.03 -7.01 -1.14
CA ARG A 246 -19.88 -6.46 -2.51
C ARG A 246 -19.52 -7.53 -3.52
N SER A 247 -18.62 -8.45 -3.18
CA SER A 247 -18.29 -9.60 -4.02
C SER A 247 -19.52 -10.45 -4.35
N LEU A 248 -20.39 -10.73 -3.38
CA LEU A 248 -21.63 -11.48 -3.61
C LEU A 248 -22.61 -10.72 -4.51
N ALA A 249 -22.69 -9.40 -4.39
CA ALA A 249 -23.51 -8.57 -5.28
C ALA A 249 -22.99 -8.64 -6.73
N ILE A 250 -21.68 -8.59 -6.93
CA ILE A 250 -21.06 -8.74 -8.26
C ILE A 250 -21.25 -10.17 -8.79
N SER A 251 -21.15 -11.19 -7.94
CA SER A 251 -21.45 -12.57 -8.33
C SER A 251 -22.90 -12.74 -8.76
N GLN A 252 -23.84 -12.08 -8.08
CA GLN A 252 -25.25 -12.08 -8.50
C GLN A 252 -25.44 -11.36 -9.84
N LEU A 253 -24.84 -10.18 -10.00
CA LEU A 253 -24.91 -9.38 -11.22
C LEU A 253 -24.37 -10.14 -12.45
N THR A 254 -23.26 -10.86 -12.26
CA THR A 254 -22.60 -11.66 -13.31
C THR A 254 -23.12 -13.10 -13.39
N GLN A 255 -24.17 -13.44 -12.65
CA GLN A 255 -24.76 -14.78 -12.61
C GLN A 255 -23.74 -15.90 -12.32
N GLY A 256 -22.77 -15.62 -11.45
CA GLY A 256 -21.71 -16.54 -11.03
C GLY A 256 -20.52 -16.63 -11.99
N ALA A 257 -20.46 -15.81 -13.04
CA ALA A 257 -19.26 -15.73 -13.89
C ALA A 257 -18.06 -15.13 -13.13
N PHE A 258 -18.31 -14.19 -12.20
CA PHE A 258 -17.39 -13.84 -11.12
C PHE A 258 -17.84 -14.53 -9.83
N ASP A 259 -16.97 -15.29 -9.16
CA ASP A 259 -17.30 -15.95 -7.90
C ASP A 259 -16.05 -16.12 -7.00
N VAL A 260 -16.04 -15.42 -5.86
CA VAL A 260 -14.96 -15.51 -4.86
C VAL A 260 -14.85 -16.88 -4.21
N SER A 261 -15.86 -17.74 -4.33
CA SER A 261 -15.80 -19.12 -3.82
C SER A 261 -15.07 -20.09 -4.74
N PHE A 262 -14.60 -19.66 -5.92
CA PHE A 262 -13.84 -20.51 -6.83
C PHE A 262 -12.55 -21.07 -6.20
N ALA A 263 -12.02 -20.41 -5.16
CA ALA A 263 -10.94 -20.95 -4.32
C ALA A 263 -11.23 -22.38 -3.80
N GLY A 264 -12.51 -22.74 -3.64
CA GLY A 264 -12.95 -24.08 -3.24
C GLY A 264 -12.64 -25.17 -4.27
N ALA A 265 -12.45 -24.82 -5.55
CA ALA A 265 -12.04 -25.76 -6.60
C ALA A 265 -10.59 -26.26 -6.43
N GLY A 266 -9.80 -25.59 -5.59
CA GLY A 266 -8.42 -25.96 -5.28
C GLY A 266 -7.53 -25.98 -6.53
N LYS A 267 -6.59 -26.94 -6.57
CA LYS A 267 -5.62 -27.08 -7.68
C LYS A 267 -6.18 -27.93 -8.83
N LEU A 268 -7.37 -27.58 -9.32
CA LEU A 268 -8.00 -28.28 -10.45
C LEU A 268 -7.14 -28.19 -11.72
N TRP A 269 -6.58 -27.00 -11.97
CA TRP A 269 -5.72 -26.72 -13.11
C TRP A 269 -4.32 -26.33 -12.65
N LYS A 270 -3.31 -26.75 -13.41
CA LYS A 270 -1.91 -26.36 -13.19
C LYS A 270 -1.41 -25.55 -14.38
N PHE A 271 -0.93 -24.34 -14.10
CA PHE A 271 -0.38 -23.43 -15.12
C PHE A 271 1.13 -23.26 -14.96
N ASP A 272 1.79 -24.26 -14.37
CA ASP A 272 3.24 -24.31 -14.13
C ASP A 272 4.01 -25.07 -15.23
N GLY A 273 3.33 -25.43 -16.32
CA GLY A 273 3.89 -26.20 -17.43
C GLY A 273 3.85 -27.73 -17.21
N THR A 274 3.36 -28.22 -16.07
CA THR A 274 3.27 -29.67 -15.80
C THR A 274 1.96 -30.31 -16.29
N GLN A 275 0.97 -29.51 -16.67
CA GLN A 275 -0.32 -30.00 -17.15
C GLN A 275 -0.18 -30.55 -18.57
N GLN A 276 -0.29 -31.87 -18.72
CA GLN A 276 -0.18 -32.57 -20.01
C GLN A 276 -1.50 -33.17 -20.50
N THR A 277 -2.47 -33.34 -19.59
CA THR A 277 -3.77 -33.96 -19.89
C THR A 277 -4.90 -33.14 -19.29
N LEU A 278 -6.11 -33.31 -19.81
CA LEU A 278 -7.31 -32.71 -19.22
C LEU A 278 -7.79 -33.58 -18.04
N PRO A 279 -8.21 -32.98 -16.92
CA PRO A 279 -8.93 -33.70 -15.88
C PRO A 279 -10.19 -34.35 -16.45
N ASP A 280 -10.55 -35.53 -15.97
CA ASP A 280 -11.82 -36.15 -16.35
C ASP A 280 -13.03 -35.37 -15.79
N SER A 281 -14.19 -35.58 -16.39
CA SER A 281 -15.41 -34.85 -16.02
C SER A 281 -15.84 -35.06 -14.57
N ALA A 282 -15.56 -36.21 -13.96
CA ALA A 282 -15.91 -36.47 -12.56
C ALA A 282 -14.99 -35.68 -11.61
N THR A 283 -13.71 -35.56 -11.95
CA THR A 283 -12.75 -34.72 -11.23
C THR A 283 -13.18 -33.25 -11.26
N ILE A 284 -13.57 -32.72 -12.42
CA ILE A 284 -14.05 -31.33 -12.56
C ILE A 284 -15.34 -31.11 -11.77
N ALA A 285 -16.33 -32.00 -11.92
CA ALA A 285 -17.59 -31.93 -11.20
C ALA A 285 -17.40 -31.96 -9.67
N SER A 286 -16.45 -32.76 -9.19
CA SER A 286 -16.08 -32.81 -7.77
C SER A 286 -15.47 -31.49 -7.29
N ALA A 287 -14.57 -30.89 -8.08
CA ALA A 287 -13.93 -29.62 -7.73
C ALA A 287 -14.93 -28.46 -7.63
N VAL A 288 -15.88 -28.36 -8.56
CA VAL A 288 -16.90 -27.29 -8.53
C VAL A 288 -18.05 -27.54 -7.56
N LYS A 289 -18.16 -28.74 -6.97
CA LYS A 289 -19.22 -29.07 -6.00
C LYS A 289 -19.28 -28.09 -4.83
N ASN A 290 -18.13 -27.57 -4.41
CA ASN A 290 -18.00 -26.64 -3.29
C ASN A 290 -17.92 -25.17 -3.72
N VAL A 291 -18.03 -24.89 -5.02
CA VAL A 291 -18.12 -23.53 -5.58
C VAL A 291 -19.59 -23.11 -5.63
N GLY A 292 -19.83 -21.82 -5.45
CA GLY A 292 -21.14 -21.18 -5.54
C GLY A 292 -21.32 -20.12 -4.45
N PHE A 293 -21.37 -18.85 -4.87
CA PHE A 293 -21.55 -17.70 -3.98
C PHE A 293 -22.81 -17.77 -3.12
N GLN A 294 -23.85 -18.51 -3.55
CA GLN A 294 -25.10 -18.70 -2.77
C GLN A 294 -24.88 -19.54 -1.50
N LYS A 295 -23.74 -20.23 -1.39
CA LYS A 295 -23.33 -21.00 -0.21
C LYS A 295 -22.57 -20.14 0.82
N ILE A 296 -22.37 -18.86 0.54
CA ILE A 296 -21.78 -17.88 1.47
C ILE A 296 -22.94 -17.15 2.15
N GLN A 297 -23.11 -17.36 3.45
CA GLN A 297 -24.13 -16.69 4.25
C GLN A 297 -23.50 -15.54 5.05
N LEU A 298 -23.99 -14.33 4.79
CA LEU A 298 -23.69 -13.16 5.60
C LEU A 298 -24.76 -13.01 6.68
N LEU A 299 -24.34 -13.09 7.93
CA LEU A 299 -25.17 -13.06 9.13
C LEU A 299 -24.91 -11.76 9.91
N ASP A 300 -25.81 -11.46 10.85
CA ASP A 300 -25.71 -10.25 11.69
C ASP A 300 -24.37 -10.13 12.43
N SER A 301 -24.01 -8.88 12.76
CA SER A 301 -22.80 -8.54 13.52
C SER A 301 -21.49 -8.96 12.84
N SER A 302 -21.40 -8.86 11.51
CA SER A 302 -20.21 -9.23 10.72
C SER A 302 -19.83 -10.72 10.80
N ARG A 303 -20.82 -11.59 10.89
CA ARG A 303 -20.60 -13.03 10.97
C ARG A 303 -20.81 -13.69 9.61
N VAL A 304 -19.92 -14.60 9.22
CA VAL A 304 -19.97 -15.27 7.92
C VAL A 304 -19.99 -16.77 8.12
N PHE A 305 -20.85 -17.47 7.38
CA PHE A 305 -20.91 -18.92 7.36
C PHE A 305 -20.76 -19.45 5.93
N LEU A 306 -19.76 -20.29 5.71
CA LEU A 306 -19.58 -21.04 4.46
C LEU A 306 -20.27 -22.38 4.63
N THR A 307 -21.37 -22.63 3.92
CA THR A 307 -22.24 -23.78 4.22
C THR A 307 -21.67 -25.12 3.75
N GLY A 308 -20.76 -25.11 2.78
CA GLY A 308 -20.16 -26.32 2.21
C GLY A 308 -18.89 -26.74 2.95
N GLU A 309 -18.80 -28.00 3.38
CA GLU A 309 -17.54 -28.55 3.88
C GLU A 309 -16.49 -28.57 2.76
N GLY A 310 -15.32 -27.97 3.02
CA GLY A 310 -14.27 -27.80 2.01
C GLY A 310 -14.50 -26.63 1.05
N MET A 311 -15.55 -25.83 1.23
CA MET A 311 -15.69 -24.55 0.56
C MET A 311 -14.56 -23.60 0.98
N ARG A 312 -14.12 -22.76 0.05
CA ARG A 312 -13.14 -21.70 0.32
C ARG A 312 -13.57 -20.44 -0.40
N VAL A 313 -13.25 -19.30 0.18
CA VAL A 313 -13.30 -17.99 -0.47
C VAL A 313 -11.88 -17.46 -0.70
N GLY A 314 -11.68 -16.81 -1.84
CA GLY A 314 -10.43 -16.19 -2.24
C GLY A 314 -10.71 -14.93 -3.06
N PHE A 315 -9.82 -13.95 -2.95
CA PHE A 315 -10.01 -12.62 -3.51
C PHE A 315 -9.05 -12.32 -4.66
N GLY A 316 -8.62 -13.36 -5.41
CA GLY A 316 -7.63 -13.21 -6.48
C GLY A 316 -8.06 -12.27 -7.62
N SER A 317 -9.37 -12.20 -7.88
CA SER A 317 -10.01 -11.42 -8.96
C SER A 317 -10.68 -10.13 -8.50
N ILE A 318 -10.38 -9.66 -7.29
CA ILE A 318 -10.93 -8.40 -6.74
C ILE A 318 -9.98 -7.72 -5.74
N GLY A 319 -9.05 -8.47 -5.14
CA GLY A 319 -8.22 -8.02 -4.03
C GLY A 319 -7.17 -6.99 -4.43
N LYS A 320 -6.65 -7.04 -5.67
CA LYS A 320 -5.68 -6.05 -6.15
C LYS A 320 -6.37 -4.72 -6.44
N GLY A 321 -7.50 -4.76 -7.14
CA GLY A 321 -8.37 -3.61 -7.32
C GLY A 321 -8.82 -3.00 -5.99
N TYR A 322 -9.20 -3.84 -5.01
CA TYR A 322 -9.51 -3.40 -3.66
C TYR A 322 -8.33 -2.68 -3.00
N ALA A 323 -7.14 -3.27 -3.02
CA ALA A 323 -5.95 -2.68 -2.43
C ALA A 323 -5.59 -1.32 -3.06
N ALA A 324 -5.65 -1.21 -4.39
CA ALA A 324 -5.44 0.05 -5.10
C ALA A 324 -6.48 1.12 -4.70
N GLU A 325 -7.76 0.73 -4.60
CA GLU A 325 -8.84 1.61 -4.17
C GLU A 325 -8.66 2.11 -2.73
N ARG A 326 -8.24 1.23 -1.81
CA ARG A 326 -8.01 1.59 -0.40
C ARG A 326 -6.83 2.55 -0.24
N VAL A 327 -5.73 2.29 -0.95
CA VAL A 327 -4.56 3.19 -0.94
C VAL A 327 -4.93 4.56 -1.52
N ALA A 328 -5.64 4.62 -2.64
CA ALA A 328 -6.08 5.89 -3.21
C ALA A 328 -6.98 6.66 -2.25
N LYS A 329 -7.94 5.99 -1.59
CA LYS A 329 -8.80 6.61 -0.56
C LYS A 329 -8.00 7.15 0.63
N MET A 330 -7.02 6.39 1.12
CA MET A 330 -6.13 6.82 2.19
C MET A 330 -5.34 8.07 1.78
N LEU A 331 -4.71 8.06 0.61
CA LEU A 331 -3.92 9.20 0.12
C LEU A 331 -4.77 10.45 -0.13
N LYS A 332 -5.98 10.30 -0.68
CA LYS A 332 -6.95 11.39 -0.81
C LYS A 332 -7.29 12.00 0.55
N ALA A 333 -7.51 11.17 1.58
CA ALA A 333 -7.78 11.63 2.95
C ALA A 333 -6.59 12.35 3.59
N GLU A 334 -5.36 11.97 3.23
CA GLU A 334 -4.11 12.64 3.66
C GLU A 334 -3.79 13.92 2.85
N GLY A 335 -4.69 14.34 1.96
CA GLY A 335 -4.57 15.59 1.18
C GLY A 335 -3.79 15.48 -0.13
N VAL A 336 -3.47 14.26 -0.59
CA VAL A 336 -2.79 14.06 -1.88
C VAL A 336 -3.75 14.35 -3.02
N ARG A 337 -3.47 15.42 -3.78
CA ARG A 337 -4.38 15.94 -4.80
C ARG A 337 -4.42 15.12 -6.09
N GLY A 338 -3.33 14.42 -6.40
CA GLY A 338 -3.26 13.57 -7.58
C GLY A 338 -2.33 12.38 -7.39
N GLY A 339 -2.65 11.28 -8.04
CA GLY A 339 -1.82 10.08 -8.03
C GLY A 339 -2.40 8.96 -8.88
N ILE A 340 -1.59 7.93 -9.10
CA ILE A 340 -1.98 6.67 -9.73
C ILE A 340 -1.36 5.50 -8.97
N ILE A 341 -2.19 4.52 -8.60
CA ILE A 341 -1.76 3.24 -8.05
C ILE A 341 -1.93 2.19 -9.15
N ASN A 342 -0.87 1.43 -9.40
CA ASN A 342 -0.85 0.33 -10.36
C ASN A 342 -0.56 -0.98 -9.66
N ALA A 343 -1.57 -1.83 -9.54
CA ALA A 343 -1.48 -3.17 -8.98
C ALA A 343 -1.42 -4.20 -10.13
N SER A 344 -0.30 -4.23 -10.84
CA SER A 344 -0.06 -5.14 -11.98
C SER A 344 -1.11 -5.05 -13.10
N GLY A 345 -1.52 -3.84 -13.45
CA GLY A 345 -2.53 -3.58 -14.48
C GLY A 345 -3.91 -3.18 -13.93
N ASP A 346 -4.14 -3.39 -12.63
CA ASP A 346 -5.33 -2.89 -11.94
C ASP A 346 -5.01 -1.49 -11.37
N LEU A 347 -5.50 -0.47 -12.05
CA LEU A 347 -5.13 0.92 -11.89
C LEU A 347 -6.21 1.68 -11.15
N ARG A 348 -5.81 2.56 -10.22
CA ARG A 348 -6.65 3.62 -9.66
C ARG A 348 -5.94 4.96 -9.79
N ALA A 349 -6.49 5.89 -10.56
CA ALA A 349 -5.94 7.22 -10.77
C ALA A 349 -6.89 8.31 -10.29
N TRP A 350 -6.37 9.35 -9.65
CA TRP A 350 -7.15 10.52 -9.22
C TRP A 350 -6.39 11.82 -9.45
N GLY A 351 -7.15 12.91 -9.57
CA GLY A 351 -6.62 14.24 -9.82
C GLY A 351 -5.83 14.32 -11.12
N THR A 352 -4.93 15.30 -11.19
CA THR A 352 -4.10 15.53 -12.38
C THR A 352 -2.63 15.36 -12.06
N ARG A 353 -1.83 15.24 -13.11
CA ARG A 353 -0.38 15.37 -13.05
C ARG A 353 0.02 16.81 -12.71
N PRO A 354 1.30 17.07 -12.34
CA PRO A 354 1.74 18.41 -11.96
C PRO A 354 1.59 19.48 -13.06
N ASP A 355 1.56 19.06 -14.33
CA ASP A 355 1.34 19.94 -15.48
C ASP A 355 -0.15 20.21 -15.76
N GLY A 356 -1.06 19.68 -14.92
CA GLY A 356 -2.51 19.80 -15.06
C GLY A 356 -3.13 18.79 -16.02
N SER A 357 -2.34 17.92 -16.66
CA SER A 357 -2.87 16.89 -17.55
C SER A 357 -3.45 15.70 -16.78
N ALA A 358 -4.44 15.02 -17.37
CA ALA A 358 -4.96 13.76 -16.88
C ALA A 358 -3.89 12.65 -16.87
N TRP A 359 -4.09 11.62 -16.06
CA TRP A 359 -3.24 10.43 -16.10
C TRP A 359 -3.48 9.67 -17.39
N ARG A 360 -2.44 9.35 -18.17
CA ARG A 360 -2.57 8.55 -19.38
C ARG A 360 -2.38 7.07 -19.07
N VAL A 361 -3.42 6.28 -19.33
CA VAL A 361 -3.42 4.82 -19.17
C VAL A 361 -3.42 4.17 -20.55
N GLY A 362 -2.43 3.32 -20.81
CA GLY A 362 -2.34 2.55 -22.06
C GLY A 362 -3.00 1.19 -21.91
N ILE A 363 -3.83 0.82 -22.89
CA ILE A 363 -4.43 -0.51 -23.01
C ILE A 363 -3.59 -1.30 -24.00
N SER A 364 -2.85 -2.29 -23.52
CA SER A 364 -1.93 -3.07 -24.35
C SER A 364 -2.66 -4.02 -25.29
N ASN A 365 -2.10 -4.23 -26.49
CA ASN A 365 -2.58 -5.25 -27.41
C ASN A 365 -2.20 -6.65 -26.87
N PRO A 366 -3.17 -7.57 -26.63
CA PRO A 366 -2.87 -8.90 -26.11
C PRO A 366 -2.07 -9.78 -27.08
N LYS A 367 -2.04 -9.43 -28.38
CA LYS A 367 -1.24 -10.10 -29.41
C LYS A 367 0.21 -9.64 -29.40
N ASP A 368 0.44 -8.35 -29.24
CA ASP A 368 1.76 -7.73 -29.13
C ASP A 368 1.75 -6.65 -28.05
N ARG A 369 2.31 -6.97 -26.88
CA ARG A 369 2.31 -6.05 -25.73
C ARG A 369 3.21 -4.83 -25.91
N SER A 370 4.00 -4.76 -26.99
CA SER A 370 4.73 -3.53 -27.33
C SER A 370 3.83 -2.48 -28.00
N GLU A 371 2.67 -2.91 -28.51
CA GLU A 371 1.66 -2.04 -29.09
C GLU A 371 0.55 -1.73 -28.09
N MET A 372 0.01 -0.51 -28.18
CA MET A 372 -1.15 -0.08 -27.39
C MET A 372 -2.36 -0.01 -28.33
N ILE A 373 -3.46 -0.64 -27.93
CA ILE A 373 -4.76 -0.50 -28.60
C ILE A 373 -5.24 0.93 -28.46
N LEU A 374 -5.13 1.48 -27.26
CA LEU A 374 -5.67 2.79 -26.92
C LEU A 374 -4.91 3.44 -25.76
N TRP A 375 -4.91 4.77 -25.72
CA TRP A 375 -4.50 5.55 -24.56
C TRP A 375 -5.69 6.36 -24.05
N LEU A 376 -6.09 6.14 -22.80
CA LEU A 376 -7.21 6.84 -22.19
C LEU A 376 -6.72 7.87 -21.15
N PRO A 377 -7.24 9.11 -21.18
CA PRO A 377 -7.07 10.04 -20.08
C PRO A 377 -7.98 9.64 -18.91
N ILE A 378 -7.39 9.46 -17.72
CA ILE A 378 -8.11 9.13 -16.48
C ILE A 378 -7.81 10.23 -15.46
N GLU A 379 -8.83 10.98 -15.07
CA GLU A 379 -8.74 12.00 -14.03
C GLU A 379 -9.19 11.50 -12.67
N ASP A 380 -10.37 10.86 -12.58
CA ASP A 380 -10.79 10.16 -11.36
C ASP A 380 -11.50 8.86 -11.74
N GLY A 381 -10.72 7.80 -11.91
CA GLY A 381 -11.24 6.51 -12.31
C GLY A 381 -10.26 5.37 -12.11
N ALA A 382 -10.65 4.22 -12.61
CA ALA A 382 -9.92 2.98 -12.50
C ALA A 382 -10.00 2.20 -13.80
N VAL A 383 -8.95 1.43 -14.08
CA VAL A 383 -8.84 0.57 -15.26
C VAL A 383 -8.28 -0.76 -14.79
N ALA A 384 -8.94 -1.87 -15.09
CA ALA A 384 -8.43 -3.21 -14.80
C ALA A 384 -8.51 -4.08 -16.05
N THR A 385 -7.54 -4.96 -16.25
CA THR A 385 -7.48 -5.83 -17.43
C THR A 385 -7.29 -7.29 -17.04
N SER A 386 -8.22 -8.14 -17.45
CA SER A 386 -8.11 -9.60 -17.36
C SER A 386 -7.73 -10.17 -18.71
N GLY A 387 -6.72 -11.05 -18.76
CA GLY A 387 -6.20 -11.59 -20.01
C GLY A 387 -5.71 -13.03 -19.90
N ASN A 388 -5.75 -13.77 -21.02
CA ASN A 388 -5.38 -15.19 -21.06
C ASN A 388 -3.93 -15.47 -21.51
N TYR A 389 -3.14 -14.42 -21.74
CA TYR A 389 -1.81 -14.52 -22.33
C TYR A 389 -0.68 -14.70 -21.31
N GLU A 390 -0.95 -14.55 -20.01
CA GLU A 390 0.10 -14.64 -18.98
C GLU A 390 0.39 -16.07 -18.50
N LYS A 391 -0.66 -16.87 -18.33
CA LYS A 391 -0.59 -18.25 -17.81
C LYS A 391 -1.57 -19.14 -18.55
N PHE A 392 -1.05 -20.08 -19.33
CA PHE A 392 -1.83 -21.05 -20.10
C PHE A 392 -1.04 -22.35 -20.35
N PHE A 393 -1.74 -23.39 -20.77
CA PHE A 393 -1.17 -24.60 -21.36
C PHE A 393 -1.96 -24.99 -22.63
N GLU A 394 -1.43 -25.91 -23.42
CA GLU A 394 -2.08 -26.37 -24.66
C GLU A 394 -2.22 -27.89 -24.64
N VAL A 395 -3.42 -28.37 -24.95
CA VAL A 395 -3.70 -29.80 -25.14
C VAL A 395 -4.50 -29.95 -26.42
N ASN A 396 -4.03 -30.81 -27.33
CA ASN A 396 -4.68 -31.10 -28.63
C ASN A 396 -4.94 -29.83 -29.48
N GLY A 397 -4.03 -28.86 -29.47
CA GLY A 397 -4.18 -27.61 -30.23
C GLY A 397 -5.15 -26.59 -29.63
N VAL A 398 -5.70 -26.87 -28.44
CA VAL A 398 -6.59 -25.95 -27.71
C VAL A 398 -5.84 -25.35 -26.53
N ARG A 399 -5.87 -24.02 -26.43
CA ARG A 399 -5.26 -23.25 -25.34
C ARG A 399 -6.21 -23.13 -24.15
N TYR A 400 -5.70 -23.40 -22.96
CA TYR A 400 -6.41 -23.33 -21.68
C TYR A 400 -5.68 -22.38 -20.75
N ALA A 401 -6.32 -21.27 -20.39
CA ALA A 401 -5.72 -20.23 -19.55
C ALA A 401 -6.25 -20.25 -18.11
N HIS A 402 -5.66 -19.41 -17.27
CA HIS A 402 -5.91 -19.38 -15.83
C HIS A 402 -7.24 -18.77 -15.39
N ILE A 403 -7.98 -18.11 -16.28
CA ILE A 403 -9.33 -17.60 -15.98
C ILE A 403 -10.33 -18.73 -16.19
N ILE A 404 -10.94 -19.19 -15.09
CA ILE A 404 -11.84 -20.33 -15.06
C ILE A 404 -13.27 -19.85 -14.90
N ASP A 405 -14.22 -20.45 -15.63
CA ASP A 405 -15.64 -20.27 -15.37
C ASP A 405 -16.02 -21.03 -14.09
N PRO A 406 -16.38 -20.34 -12.99
CA PRO A 406 -16.67 -20.99 -11.71
C PRO A 406 -17.86 -21.96 -11.77
N ARG A 407 -18.77 -21.76 -12.74
CA ARG A 407 -20.00 -22.55 -12.90
C ARG A 407 -19.72 -23.93 -13.48
N THR A 408 -18.68 -24.03 -14.32
CA THR A 408 -18.35 -25.26 -15.06
C THR A 408 -17.03 -25.88 -14.61
N GLY A 409 -16.14 -25.08 -14.03
CA GLY A 409 -14.78 -25.48 -13.67
C GLY A 409 -13.82 -25.51 -14.86
N TRP A 410 -14.26 -25.11 -16.06
CA TRP A 410 -13.44 -25.09 -17.26
C TRP A 410 -12.83 -23.70 -17.51
N PRO A 411 -11.60 -23.62 -18.05
CA PRO A 411 -11.03 -22.38 -18.55
C PRO A 411 -11.96 -21.69 -19.55
N ALA A 412 -12.22 -20.41 -19.35
CA ALA A 412 -13.03 -19.60 -20.25
C ALA A 412 -12.37 -19.51 -21.65
N GLN A 413 -13.20 -19.46 -22.69
CA GLN A 413 -12.80 -19.50 -24.10
C GLN A 413 -13.38 -18.32 -24.88
N GLY A 414 -12.85 -18.04 -26.07
CA GLY A 414 -13.38 -17.03 -26.99
C GLY A 414 -12.93 -15.60 -26.73
N VAL A 415 -12.30 -15.29 -25.58
CA VAL A 415 -11.79 -13.96 -25.24
C VAL A 415 -10.29 -14.01 -24.96
N LYS A 416 -9.53 -13.00 -25.42
CA LYS A 416 -8.10 -12.80 -25.14
C LYS A 416 -7.87 -11.81 -24.01
N SER A 417 -8.61 -10.71 -24.00
CA SER A 417 -8.56 -9.72 -22.95
C SER A 417 -9.88 -9.00 -22.78
N VAL A 418 -10.14 -8.57 -21.54
CA VAL A 418 -11.19 -7.61 -21.19
C VAL A 418 -10.55 -6.53 -20.35
N THR A 419 -10.73 -5.28 -20.77
CA THR A 419 -10.40 -4.09 -19.98
C THR A 419 -11.69 -3.43 -19.53
N ILE A 420 -11.84 -3.17 -18.23
CA ILE A 420 -12.97 -2.42 -17.66
C ILE A 420 -12.48 -1.08 -17.15
N ILE A 421 -13.20 -0.02 -17.49
CA ILE A 421 -13.01 1.34 -16.99
C ILE A 421 -14.21 1.70 -16.11
N SER A 422 -13.97 2.15 -14.88
CA SER A 422 -15.04 2.57 -13.96
C SER A 422 -14.51 3.51 -12.87
N PRO A 423 -15.37 4.12 -12.04
CA PRO A 423 -14.94 4.91 -10.88
C PRO A 423 -14.19 4.12 -9.79
N SER A 424 -14.24 2.78 -9.80
CA SER A 424 -13.73 1.93 -8.71
C SER A 424 -12.83 0.80 -9.20
N ALA A 425 -11.61 0.74 -8.67
CA ALA A 425 -10.67 -0.31 -9.05
C ALA A 425 -11.12 -1.71 -8.56
N GLU A 426 -11.78 -1.77 -7.40
CA GLU A 426 -12.41 -2.99 -6.89
C GLU A 426 -13.45 -3.53 -7.90
N LEU A 427 -14.32 -2.65 -8.41
CA LEU A 427 -15.36 -3.03 -9.37
C LEU A 427 -14.76 -3.44 -10.72
N SER A 428 -13.80 -2.66 -11.24
CA SER A 428 -13.15 -2.96 -12.51
C SER A 428 -12.43 -4.32 -12.50
N ASP A 429 -11.70 -4.66 -11.45
CA ASP A 429 -10.97 -5.96 -11.31
C ASP A 429 -11.97 -7.14 -11.37
N ALA A 430 -13.04 -7.05 -10.60
CA ALA A 430 -14.07 -8.08 -10.53
C ALA A 430 -14.86 -8.22 -11.85
N LEU A 431 -15.28 -7.11 -12.45
CA LEU A 431 -16.00 -7.12 -13.73
C LEU A 431 -15.11 -7.55 -14.88
N ALA A 432 -13.81 -7.22 -14.89
CA ALA A 432 -12.91 -7.68 -15.94
C ALA A 432 -12.86 -9.21 -15.97
N THR A 433 -12.79 -9.85 -14.80
CA THR A 433 -12.86 -11.32 -14.69
C THR A 433 -14.25 -11.84 -15.09
N GLY A 434 -15.33 -11.24 -14.58
CA GLY A 434 -16.70 -11.67 -14.85
C GLY A 434 -17.07 -11.59 -16.33
N VAL A 435 -16.81 -10.46 -16.97
CA VAL A 435 -17.06 -10.22 -18.40
C VAL A 435 -16.18 -11.14 -19.27
N PHE A 436 -14.93 -11.40 -18.87
CA PHE A 436 -14.08 -12.37 -19.55
C PHE A 436 -14.75 -13.75 -19.60
N VAL A 437 -15.36 -14.18 -18.50
CA VAL A 437 -16.08 -15.47 -18.40
C VAL A 437 -17.43 -15.44 -19.14
N LEU A 438 -18.14 -14.30 -19.14
CA LEU A 438 -19.41 -14.14 -19.87
C LEU A 438 -19.23 -14.16 -21.39
N GLY A 439 -18.07 -13.73 -21.88
CA GLY A 439 -17.79 -13.59 -23.31
C GLY A 439 -18.28 -12.26 -23.88
N VAL A 440 -18.10 -12.07 -25.19
CA VAL A 440 -18.31 -10.78 -25.87
C VAL A 440 -19.76 -10.29 -25.75
N GLU A 441 -20.73 -11.06 -26.25
CA GLU A 441 -22.12 -10.62 -26.36
C GLU A 441 -22.75 -10.33 -24.99
N VAL A 442 -22.77 -11.34 -24.11
CA VAL A 442 -23.37 -11.21 -22.77
C VAL A 442 -22.59 -10.22 -21.89
N GLY A 443 -21.27 -10.15 -22.08
CA GLY A 443 -20.41 -9.21 -21.39
C GLY A 443 -20.71 -7.75 -21.75
N LEU A 444 -20.86 -7.45 -23.03
CA LEU A 444 -21.25 -6.11 -23.51
C LEU A 444 -22.65 -5.74 -23.02
N ASP A 445 -23.63 -6.64 -23.18
CA ASP A 445 -25.00 -6.40 -22.71
C ASP A 445 -25.07 -6.08 -21.21
N LEU A 446 -24.22 -6.72 -20.40
CA LEU A 446 -24.11 -6.42 -18.98
C LEU A 446 -23.55 -5.01 -18.75
N ILE A 447 -22.45 -4.66 -19.44
CA ILE A 447 -21.77 -3.38 -19.24
C ILE A 447 -22.67 -2.20 -19.64
N GLU A 448 -23.42 -2.33 -20.74
CA GLU A 448 -24.39 -1.31 -21.21
C GLU A 448 -25.51 -1.01 -20.21
N GLN A 449 -25.72 -1.86 -19.19
CA GLN A 449 -26.70 -1.64 -18.12
C GLN A 449 -26.11 -0.99 -16.87
N LEU A 450 -24.78 -0.82 -16.80
CA LEU A 450 -24.09 -0.28 -15.65
C LEU A 450 -23.70 1.18 -15.90
N PRO A 451 -24.15 2.12 -15.06
CA PRO A 451 -23.77 3.52 -15.21
C PRO A 451 -22.28 3.69 -14.94
N ASP A 452 -21.63 4.54 -15.73
CA ASP A 452 -20.22 4.91 -15.60
C ASP A 452 -19.25 3.71 -15.67
N VAL A 453 -19.64 2.62 -16.33
CA VAL A 453 -18.77 1.46 -16.56
C VAL A 453 -18.65 1.24 -18.06
N GLU A 454 -17.41 1.22 -18.53
CA GLU A 454 -17.08 0.96 -19.93
C GLU A 454 -16.19 -0.27 -20.06
N CYS A 455 -16.20 -0.89 -21.24
CA CYS A 455 -15.35 -2.04 -21.51
C CYS A 455 -14.73 -2.05 -22.91
N ILE A 456 -13.56 -2.68 -23.00
CA ILE A 456 -12.93 -3.06 -24.26
C ILE A 456 -12.66 -4.56 -24.19
N ILE A 457 -13.16 -5.31 -25.17
CA ILE A 457 -12.99 -6.76 -25.27
C ILE A 457 -12.21 -7.07 -26.54
N VAL A 458 -11.16 -7.88 -26.43
CA VAL A 458 -10.47 -8.46 -27.58
C VAL A 458 -10.75 -9.95 -27.59
N ASP A 459 -11.37 -10.42 -28.66
CA ASP A 459 -11.76 -11.83 -28.78
C ASP A 459 -10.60 -12.74 -29.24
N SER A 460 -10.86 -14.04 -29.37
CA SER A 460 -9.88 -15.01 -29.86
C SER A 460 -9.41 -14.76 -31.30
N HIS A 461 -10.16 -14.00 -32.09
CA HIS A 461 -9.90 -13.66 -33.49
C HIS A 461 -9.23 -12.30 -33.69
N ASP A 462 -8.76 -11.66 -32.61
CA ASP A 462 -8.18 -10.30 -32.62
C ASP A 462 -9.21 -9.20 -33.00
N GLN A 463 -10.52 -9.48 -32.90
CA GLN A 463 -11.55 -8.47 -33.06
C GLN A 463 -11.73 -7.69 -31.76
N ILE A 464 -11.85 -6.37 -31.89
CA ILE A 464 -12.03 -5.44 -30.77
C ILE A 464 -13.50 -5.03 -30.71
N PHE A 465 -14.09 -5.16 -29.52
CA PHE A 465 -15.43 -4.72 -29.20
C PHE A 465 -15.37 -3.73 -28.04
N THR A 466 -16.24 -2.73 -28.06
CA THR A 466 -16.33 -1.73 -26.99
C THR A 466 -17.76 -1.47 -26.60
N SER A 467 -17.97 -1.04 -25.37
CA SER A 467 -19.20 -0.37 -24.97
C SER A 467 -19.39 0.95 -25.74
N SER A 468 -20.63 1.43 -25.75
CA SER A 468 -21.12 2.48 -26.63
C SER A 468 -20.42 3.84 -26.47
N ASP A 469 -19.92 4.13 -25.27
CA ASP A 469 -19.31 5.43 -24.95
C ASP A 469 -17.77 5.44 -25.12
N ILE A 470 -17.16 4.34 -25.55
CA ILE A 470 -15.76 4.31 -26.01
C ILE A 470 -15.69 4.44 -27.54
N ASP A 471 -14.97 5.45 -28.02
CA ASP A 471 -14.67 5.62 -29.45
C ASP A 471 -13.17 5.45 -29.67
N ILE A 472 -12.77 4.22 -30.02
CA ILE A 472 -11.36 3.82 -30.17
C ILE A 472 -10.60 4.72 -31.16
N HIS A 473 -11.27 5.28 -32.17
CA HIS A 473 -10.63 6.14 -33.17
C HIS A 473 -10.49 7.60 -32.68
N ALA A 474 -11.51 8.14 -32.00
CA ALA A 474 -11.46 9.48 -31.44
C ALA A 474 -10.52 9.55 -30.22
N ASP A 475 -10.57 8.53 -29.37
CA ASP A 475 -9.80 8.45 -28.13
C ASP A 475 -8.30 8.16 -28.40
N ALA A 476 -7.98 7.38 -29.44
CA ALA A 476 -6.59 7.17 -29.87
C ALA A 476 -5.93 8.46 -30.39
N LEU A 477 -6.72 9.40 -30.91
CA LEU A 477 -6.29 10.73 -31.34
C LEU A 477 -6.37 11.79 -30.22
N GLY A 478 -6.82 11.43 -29.02
CA GLY A 478 -6.97 12.35 -27.89
C GLY A 478 -8.10 13.37 -28.07
N GLN A 479 -9.11 13.07 -28.88
CA GLN A 479 -10.30 13.91 -29.08
C GLN A 479 -11.48 13.29 -28.34
N THR A 480 -11.69 13.63 -27.07
CA THR A 480 -12.87 13.17 -26.33
C THR A 480 -14.13 13.91 -26.81
N LYS A 481 -15.25 13.19 -26.98
CA LYS A 481 -16.58 13.82 -27.05
C LYS A 481 -16.87 14.46 -25.69
N GLY A 482 -17.29 15.73 -25.70
CA GLY A 482 -17.69 16.45 -24.49
C GLY A 482 -18.76 15.69 -23.71
N GLY A 483 -18.57 15.62 -22.39
CA GLY A 483 -19.31 14.76 -21.48
C GLY A 483 -20.82 15.00 -21.38
N ARG A 484 -21.46 14.10 -20.63
CA ARG A 484 -22.79 14.30 -20.05
C ARG A 484 -22.69 14.78 -18.61
#